data_AF-A0AAD6P3J9-F1
#
_entry.id   AF-A0AAD6P3J9-F1
#
_cell.length_a   1.000
_cell.length_b   1.000
_cell.length_c   1.000
_cell.angle_alpha   90.00
_cell.angle_beta   90.00
_cell.angle_gamma   90.00
#
_symmetry.space_group_name_H-M   'P 1'
#
loop_
_entity.id
_entity.type
_entity.pdbx_description
1 polymer ?
#
loop_
_entity_poly.entity_id
_entity_poly.type
_entity_poly.pdbx_seq_one_letter_code
_entity_poly.pdbx_strand_id
1 'polypeptide(L)'
;MPALTRLAISATPSLAFSSSKKCTAKLQILPSNLIKFPLNFNPPQTPKLSIKAKSSSSSNPSTVNDASASSAPDSLKSRLKNGETLYGIFLLSFSPTIAEIAGLAGYDFAVVDMEHGPGGITDALHCLRALSATRTPAILRLPESSPTWAKKALDLGPQGIMFPMIESPKMARKAVSYCRFPPEGIRGSAHTVVRASDYGIDEGYLSDYAEELLIMCQVETEEGAKKAEEISAVDGVDCVQMGPLDLSASMGYLWDPGHKKVREMMRVSEKGVLKGGAYLGGFAMPHDGPIDLKTRGYHMVSGTVDVGLFRSAAVDDVRKFKMSLIQGSDDEAEDGKDGDEKYWSE
;
A
#
# COMPACT_ATOMS: atom_id res chain seq x y z
N MET A 1 44.38 58.42 -14.41
CA MET A 1 44.78 57.18 -13.74
C MET A 1 43.78 56.10 -14.12
N PRO A 2 44.25 54.92 -14.58
CA PRO A 2 43.57 53.95 -15.46
C PRO A 2 42.93 52.81 -14.63
N ALA A 3 42.34 51.71 -15.13
CA ALA A 3 42.61 50.85 -16.29
C ALA A 3 41.31 50.05 -16.62
N LEU A 4 40.89 49.74 -17.85
CA LEU A 4 41.52 49.06 -19.01
C LEU A 4 42.05 47.65 -18.71
N THR A 5 41.30 46.61 -19.09
CA THR A 5 41.86 45.49 -19.88
C THR A 5 40.78 44.81 -20.74
N ARG A 6 41.05 44.69 -22.04
CA ARG A 6 40.29 43.98 -23.07
C ARG A 6 40.88 42.59 -23.31
N LEU A 7 40.00 41.67 -23.71
CA LEU A 7 40.11 40.54 -24.67
C LEU A 7 41.48 39.88 -24.94
N ALA A 8 41.47 38.54 -24.94
CA ALA A 8 41.69 37.74 -26.17
C ALA A 8 41.33 36.25 -25.94
N ILE A 9 40.40 35.74 -26.76
CA ILE A 9 40.19 34.29 -26.99
C ILE A 9 40.79 34.02 -28.38
N SER A 10 41.75 33.10 -28.45
CA SER A 10 42.39 32.68 -29.71
C SER A 10 42.62 31.17 -29.71
N ALA A 11 41.93 30.52 -30.65
CA ALA A 11 42.30 29.39 -31.50
C ALA A 11 43.03 28.14 -30.94
N THR A 12 42.43 27.00 -31.27
CA THR A 12 42.96 25.63 -31.35
C THR A 12 44.26 25.49 -32.17
N PRO A 13 44.99 24.38 -31.97
CA PRO A 13 45.20 23.47 -33.10
C PRO A 13 45.00 21.98 -32.79
N SER A 14 44.81 21.23 -33.89
CA SER A 14 44.56 19.79 -34.05
C SER A 14 45.87 19.00 -34.30
N LEU A 15 45.74 17.66 -34.29
CA LEU A 15 46.64 16.56 -34.74
C LEU A 15 47.57 15.98 -33.64
N ALA A 16 47.78 14.66 -33.48
CA ALA A 16 47.54 13.49 -34.33
C ALA A 16 47.46 12.16 -33.51
N PHE A 17 46.95 11.13 -34.19
CA PHE A 17 46.87 9.70 -33.85
C PHE A 17 48.18 9.05 -33.37
N SER A 18 48.09 8.13 -32.39
CA SER A 18 48.99 6.95 -32.33
C SER A 18 48.32 5.76 -31.63
N SER A 19 48.65 4.57 -32.12
CA SER A 19 47.88 3.32 -32.05
C SER A 19 48.04 2.49 -30.76
N SER A 20 47.03 1.62 -30.58
CA SER A 20 47.13 0.25 -30.05
C SER A 20 47.49 0.04 -28.57
N LYS A 21 46.49 -0.42 -27.80
CA LYS A 21 46.63 -1.53 -26.84
C LYS A 21 45.24 -2.09 -26.52
N LYS A 22 44.98 -3.31 -27.01
CA LYS A 22 43.85 -4.15 -26.59
C LYS A 22 43.99 -4.41 -25.10
N CYS A 23 43.01 -4.00 -24.29
CA CYS A 23 42.89 -4.41 -22.90
C CYS A 23 41.61 -5.22 -22.77
N THR A 24 41.75 -6.54 -22.74
CA THR A 24 40.69 -7.49 -22.45
C THR A 24 40.45 -7.49 -20.94
N ALA A 25 39.36 -6.89 -20.49
CA ALA A 25 38.91 -6.99 -19.11
C ALA A 25 38.36 -8.41 -18.87
N LYS A 26 39.11 -9.22 -18.12
CA LYS A 26 38.63 -10.47 -17.51
C LYS A 26 37.57 -10.12 -16.45
N LEU A 27 36.34 -10.56 -16.66
CA LEU A 27 35.28 -10.53 -15.67
C LEU A 27 35.64 -11.54 -14.56
N GLN A 28 36.08 -11.05 -13.40
CA GLN A 28 36.26 -11.89 -12.22
C GLN A 28 34.90 -12.21 -11.62
N ILE A 29 34.54 -13.48 -11.63
CA ILE A 29 33.36 -14.04 -10.95
C ILE A 29 33.66 -14.02 -9.44
N LEU A 30 32.87 -13.24 -8.68
CA LEU A 30 32.85 -13.31 -7.22
C LEU A 30 32.04 -14.53 -6.75
N PRO A 31 32.42 -15.19 -5.65
CA PRO A 31 31.73 -16.39 -5.20
C PRO A 31 30.33 -16.08 -4.65
N SER A 32 29.39 -16.92 -5.05
CA SER A 32 27.98 -16.91 -4.66
C SER A 32 27.78 -17.33 -3.20
N ASN A 33 27.69 -16.35 -2.29
CA ASN A 33 27.05 -16.54 -0.99
C ASN A 33 25.72 -15.79 -0.99
N LEU A 34 24.72 -16.37 -1.66
CA LEU A 34 23.34 -15.92 -1.61
C LEU A 34 22.62 -16.69 -0.50
N ILE A 35 22.15 -15.92 0.47
CA ILE A 35 21.24 -16.32 1.53
C ILE A 35 19.99 -16.93 0.87
N LYS A 36 19.76 -18.22 1.12
CA LYS A 36 18.56 -18.94 0.66
C LYS A 36 17.35 -18.42 1.44
N PHE A 37 16.41 -17.77 0.77
CA PHE A 37 15.07 -17.54 1.29
C PHE A 37 14.26 -18.84 1.14
N PRO A 38 13.70 -19.43 2.21
CA PRO A 38 12.76 -20.52 2.05
C PRO A 38 11.40 -19.93 1.64
N LEU A 39 11.04 -20.09 0.37
CA LEU A 39 9.67 -19.98 -0.09
C LEU A 39 8.93 -21.23 0.39
N ASN A 40 8.09 -21.09 1.42
CA ASN A 40 7.13 -22.12 1.79
C ASN A 40 5.74 -21.50 1.79
N PHE A 41 5.12 -21.47 0.61
CA PHE A 41 3.71 -21.12 0.44
C PHE A 41 2.96 -22.40 0.09
N ASN A 42 2.25 -22.97 1.06
CA ASN A 42 1.23 -23.98 0.77
C ASN A 42 -0.01 -23.24 0.23
N PRO A 43 -0.52 -23.57 -0.96
CA PRO A 43 -1.78 -23.02 -1.43
C PRO A 43 -2.93 -23.49 -0.52
N PRO A 44 -3.88 -22.63 -0.14
CA PRO A 44 -5.06 -23.06 0.60
C PRO A 44 -5.89 -24.00 -0.26
N GLN A 45 -6.17 -25.20 0.27
CA GLN A 45 -7.12 -26.13 -0.33
C GLN A 45 -8.51 -25.52 -0.28
N THR A 46 -9.15 -25.38 -1.44
CA THR A 46 -10.53 -24.90 -1.56
C THR A 46 -11.50 -25.96 -1.01
N PRO A 47 -12.39 -25.62 -0.06
CA PRO A 47 -13.46 -26.54 0.32
C PRO A 47 -14.50 -26.59 -0.80
N LYS A 48 -14.75 -27.79 -1.34
CA LYS A 48 -15.84 -28.06 -2.27
C LYS A 48 -17.19 -27.91 -1.54
N LEU A 49 -17.94 -26.85 -1.83
CA LEU A 49 -19.35 -26.75 -1.42
C LEU A 49 -20.18 -27.73 -2.24
N SER A 50 -20.77 -28.72 -1.56
CA SER A 50 -21.82 -29.59 -2.10
C SER A 50 -23.18 -29.04 -1.68
N ILE A 51 -23.93 -28.48 -2.63
CA ILE A 51 -25.31 -28.04 -2.42
C ILE A 51 -26.23 -29.25 -2.64
N LYS A 52 -26.87 -29.74 -1.57
CA LYS A 52 -27.96 -30.71 -1.67
C LYS A 52 -29.28 -29.98 -1.97
N ALA A 53 -29.86 -30.24 -3.14
CA ALA A 53 -31.22 -29.84 -3.46
C ALA A 53 -32.22 -30.65 -2.63
N LYS A 54 -33.17 -29.98 -1.97
CA LYS A 54 -34.42 -30.57 -1.49
C LYS A 54 -35.59 -29.91 -2.21
N SER A 55 -36.40 -30.75 -2.84
CA SER A 55 -37.62 -30.41 -3.56
C SER A 55 -38.86 -30.38 -2.66
N SER A 56 -39.93 -29.78 -3.20
CA SER A 56 -41.36 -29.75 -2.79
C SER A 56 -41.80 -28.50 -2.02
N SER A 57 -42.97 -27.89 -2.23
CA SER A 57 -43.90 -27.73 -3.38
C SER A 57 -45.08 -26.87 -2.89
N SER A 58 -45.62 -25.99 -3.75
CA SER A 58 -46.93 -25.28 -3.66
C SER A 58 -47.08 -24.20 -2.57
N SER A 59 -47.77 -23.06 -2.74
CA SER A 59 -48.51 -22.45 -3.87
C SER A 59 -48.89 -20.99 -3.52
N ASN A 60 -49.00 -20.16 -4.57
CA ASN A 60 -49.79 -18.93 -4.77
C ASN A 60 -49.07 -17.57 -4.86
N PRO A 61 -49.52 -16.68 -5.78
CA PRO A 61 -48.72 -15.58 -6.32
C PRO A 61 -49.23 -14.21 -5.90
N SER A 62 -48.36 -13.38 -5.33
CA SER A 62 -48.60 -11.92 -5.28
C SER A 62 -47.32 -11.20 -4.88
N THR A 63 -47.09 -10.07 -5.56
CA THR A 63 -46.05 -9.06 -5.36
C THR A 63 -44.61 -9.47 -5.69
N VAL A 64 -44.22 -9.24 -6.95
CA VAL A 64 -42.82 -8.97 -7.31
C VAL A 64 -42.42 -7.63 -6.70
N ASN A 65 -41.84 -7.68 -5.51
CA ASN A 65 -40.94 -6.67 -4.96
C ASN A 65 -39.99 -7.41 -4.02
N ASP A 66 -38.94 -7.98 -4.60
CA ASP A 66 -37.75 -8.39 -3.87
C ASP A 66 -36.57 -8.35 -4.84
N ALA A 67 -36.25 -7.14 -5.30
CA ALA A 67 -34.86 -6.83 -5.55
C ALA A 67 -34.25 -6.66 -4.15
N SER A 68 -33.66 -7.73 -3.63
CA SER A 68 -32.91 -7.70 -2.37
C SER A 68 -31.97 -6.50 -2.41
N ALA A 69 -32.28 -5.48 -1.62
CA ALA A 69 -31.41 -4.35 -1.41
C ALA A 69 -30.07 -4.91 -0.93
N SER A 70 -29.10 -4.94 -1.84
CA SER A 70 -27.71 -5.17 -1.50
C SER A 70 -27.34 -4.02 -0.56
N SER A 71 -27.36 -4.27 0.75
CA SER A 71 -26.87 -3.31 1.74
C SER A 71 -25.49 -2.83 1.31
N ALA A 72 -25.25 -1.52 1.41
CA ALA A 72 -23.91 -0.99 1.21
C ALA A 72 -22.92 -1.78 2.08
N PRO A 73 -21.70 -2.07 1.60
CA PRO A 73 -20.70 -2.75 2.41
C PRO A 73 -20.43 -1.95 3.69
N ASP A 74 -20.26 -2.64 4.83
CA ASP A 74 -19.94 -2.01 6.10
C ASP A 74 -18.65 -1.15 5.98
N SER A 75 -18.66 0.04 6.58
CA SER A 75 -17.49 0.92 6.61
C SER A 75 -16.33 0.28 7.37
N LEU A 76 -15.09 0.71 7.09
CA LEU A 76 -13.91 0.24 7.83
C LEU A 76 -14.07 0.40 9.35
N LYS A 77 -14.61 1.54 9.80
CA LYS A 77 -14.87 1.80 11.21
C LYS A 77 -15.88 0.84 11.82
N SER A 78 -16.98 0.55 11.10
CA SER A 78 -17.99 -0.41 11.56
C SER A 78 -17.38 -1.81 11.73
N ARG A 79 -16.63 -2.28 10.73
CA ARG A 79 -15.95 -3.59 10.76
C ARG A 79 -14.93 -3.69 11.90
N LEU A 80 -14.12 -2.65 12.10
CA LEU A 80 -13.16 -2.58 13.21
C LEU A 80 -13.87 -2.60 14.58
N LYS A 81 -14.98 -1.86 14.72
CA LYS A 81 -15.80 -1.86 15.95
C LYS A 81 -16.41 -3.22 16.25
N ASN A 82 -16.71 -4.00 15.20
CA ASN A 82 -17.20 -5.38 15.32
C ASN A 82 -16.08 -6.39 15.63
N GLY A 83 -14.84 -5.94 15.82
CA GLY A 83 -13.70 -6.77 16.21
C GLY A 83 -13.03 -7.51 15.06
N GLU A 84 -13.29 -7.11 13.82
CA GLU A 84 -12.61 -7.69 12.66
C GLU A 84 -11.13 -7.29 12.60
N THR A 85 -10.29 -8.22 12.13
CA THR A 85 -8.93 -7.90 11.68
C THR A 85 -8.95 -7.76 10.16
N LEU A 86 -8.68 -6.55 9.68
CA LEU A 86 -8.73 -6.21 8.26
C LEU A 86 -7.36 -6.41 7.59
N TYR A 87 -7.36 -7.01 6.40
CA TYR A 87 -6.16 -7.24 5.60
C TYR A 87 -6.16 -6.41 4.32
N GLY A 88 -5.12 -5.62 4.12
CA GLY A 88 -5.03 -4.67 3.01
C GLY A 88 -3.75 -4.74 2.19
N ILE A 89 -3.72 -3.91 1.14
CA ILE A 89 -2.60 -3.76 0.20
C ILE A 89 -2.24 -2.28 0.01
N PHE A 90 -0.96 -1.99 -0.18
CA PHE A 90 -0.50 -0.68 -0.63
C PHE A 90 -0.42 -0.63 -2.16
N LEU A 91 -0.97 0.43 -2.74
CA LEU A 91 -0.99 0.72 -4.17
C LEU A 91 -0.11 1.93 -4.46
N LEU A 92 1.10 1.69 -4.96
CA LEU A 92 2.07 2.72 -5.32
C LEU A 92 2.10 2.97 -6.83
N SER A 93 1.58 2.05 -7.65
CA SER A 93 1.63 2.17 -9.11
C SER A 93 0.71 3.24 -9.70
N PHE A 94 -0.29 3.69 -8.95
CA PHE A 94 -1.41 4.51 -9.44
C PHE A 94 -2.15 3.93 -10.65
N SER A 95 -2.07 2.61 -10.86
CA SER A 95 -2.80 1.93 -11.93
C SER A 95 -4.23 1.64 -11.49
N PRO A 96 -5.27 2.21 -12.13
CA PRO A 96 -6.66 1.86 -11.83
C PRO A 96 -6.95 0.38 -12.13
N THR A 97 -6.28 -0.21 -13.12
CA THR A 97 -6.41 -1.65 -13.43
C THR A 97 -5.90 -2.51 -12.28
N ILE A 98 -4.74 -2.18 -11.70
CA ILE A 98 -4.21 -2.91 -10.54
C ILE A 98 -5.09 -2.70 -9.31
N ALA A 99 -5.63 -1.49 -9.13
CA ALA A 99 -6.57 -1.19 -8.05
C ALA A 99 -7.87 -2.01 -8.15
N GLU A 100 -8.43 -2.15 -9.36
CA GLU A 100 -9.60 -3.00 -9.62
C GLU A 100 -9.30 -4.48 -9.35
N ILE A 101 -8.15 -4.98 -9.83
CA ILE A 101 -7.70 -6.35 -9.55
C ILE A 101 -7.57 -6.57 -8.04
N ALA A 102 -7.00 -5.62 -7.30
CA ALA A 102 -6.89 -5.71 -5.84
C ALA A 102 -8.27 -5.78 -5.18
N GLY A 103 -9.25 -4.99 -5.63
CA GLY A 103 -10.61 -5.05 -5.10
C GLY A 103 -11.28 -6.40 -5.36
N LEU A 104 -11.14 -6.95 -6.56
CA LEU A 104 -11.66 -8.28 -6.92
C LEU A 104 -10.93 -9.43 -6.22
N ALA A 105 -9.68 -9.23 -5.80
CA ALA A 105 -8.90 -10.22 -5.07
C ALA A 105 -9.37 -10.44 -3.62
N GLY A 106 -10.23 -9.55 -3.10
CA GLY A 106 -10.80 -9.68 -1.75
C GLY A 106 -9.98 -9.04 -0.64
N TYR A 107 -9.15 -8.03 -0.94
CA TYR A 107 -8.58 -7.18 0.10
C TYR A 107 -9.69 -6.40 0.82
N ASP A 108 -9.58 -6.29 2.15
CA ASP A 108 -10.53 -5.55 2.98
C ASP A 108 -10.42 -4.04 2.80
N PHE A 109 -9.22 -3.57 2.44
CA PHE A 109 -8.94 -2.18 2.09
C PHE A 109 -7.71 -2.08 1.19
N ALA A 110 -7.59 -0.95 0.49
CA ALA A 110 -6.38 -0.60 -0.24
C ALA A 110 -5.89 0.80 0.17
N VAL A 111 -4.59 0.93 0.43
CA VAL A 111 -3.92 2.21 0.68
C VAL A 111 -3.37 2.73 -0.65
N VAL A 112 -3.94 3.80 -1.19
CA VAL A 112 -3.37 4.52 -2.33
C VAL A 112 -2.33 5.49 -1.80
N ASP A 113 -1.08 5.25 -2.18
CA ASP A 113 0.08 5.86 -1.54
C ASP A 113 0.62 7.06 -2.33
N MET A 114 0.31 8.27 -1.88
CA MET A 114 0.84 9.51 -2.46
C MET A 114 2.16 9.96 -1.81
N GLU A 115 2.69 9.24 -0.83
CA GLU A 115 3.94 9.60 -0.17
C GLU A 115 5.18 9.03 -0.88
N HIS A 116 5.13 7.75 -1.26
CA HIS A 116 6.24 7.09 -1.95
C HIS A 116 5.93 6.68 -3.39
N GLY A 117 4.65 6.66 -3.78
CA GLY A 117 4.28 6.51 -5.18
C GLY A 117 4.48 7.84 -5.95
N PRO A 118 4.61 7.79 -7.29
CA PRO A 118 4.93 8.97 -8.10
C PRO A 118 3.73 9.89 -8.40
N GLY A 119 2.50 9.44 -8.09
CA GLY A 119 1.26 10.13 -8.42
C GLY A 119 0.80 11.12 -7.34
N GLY A 120 -0.25 11.88 -7.68
CA GLY A 120 -0.90 12.82 -6.76
C GLY A 120 -2.43 12.65 -6.73
N ILE A 121 -3.12 13.73 -6.38
CA ILE A 121 -4.60 13.77 -6.22
C ILE A 121 -5.32 13.27 -7.47
N THR A 122 -4.88 13.69 -8.67
CA THR A 122 -5.53 13.30 -9.93
C THR A 122 -5.39 11.81 -10.19
N ASP A 123 -4.20 11.25 -9.98
CA ASP A 123 -3.92 9.83 -10.19
C ASP A 123 -4.67 8.97 -9.16
N ALA A 124 -4.68 9.41 -7.90
CA ALA A 124 -5.40 8.76 -6.82
C ALA A 124 -6.91 8.63 -7.11
N LEU A 125 -7.53 9.67 -7.71
CA LEU A 125 -8.95 9.64 -8.08
C LEU A 125 -9.29 8.46 -9.01
N HIS A 126 -8.40 8.10 -9.94
CA HIS A 126 -8.63 6.98 -10.84
C HIS A 126 -8.63 5.64 -10.08
N CYS A 127 -7.68 5.44 -9.17
CA CYS A 127 -7.67 4.27 -8.29
C CYS A 127 -8.90 4.22 -7.37
N LEU A 128 -9.31 5.35 -6.79
CA LEU A 128 -10.52 5.41 -5.95
C LEU A 128 -11.78 5.01 -6.71
N ARG A 129 -11.92 5.43 -7.98
CA ARG A 129 -13.04 5.02 -8.83
C ARG A 129 -13.05 3.52 -9.11
N ALA A 130 -11.90 2.93 -9.40
CA ALA A 130 -11.76 1.48 -9.61
C ALA A 130 -12.09 0.68 -8.34
N LEU A 131 -11.61 1.12 -7.18
CA LEU A 131 -11.93 0.51 -5.89
C LEU A 131 -13.41 0.67 -5.52
N SER A 132 -14.02 1.82 -5.85
CA SER A 132 -15.46 2.03 -5.64
C SER A 132 -16.32 1.07 -6.48
N ALA A 133 -15.91 0.80 -7.74
CA ALA A 133 -16.61 -0.15 -8.61
C ALA A 133 -16.60 -1.59 -8.07
N THR A 134 -15.56 -1.94 -7.30
CA THR A 134 -15.41 -3.25 -6.64
C THR A 134 -15.86 -3.24 -5.18
N ARG A 135 -16.37 -2.10 -4.69
CA ARG A 135 -16.84 -1.91 -3.30
C ARG A 135 -15.74 -2.13 -2.26
N THR A 136 -14.49 -1.89 -2.62
CA THR A 136 -13.33 -2.00 -1.72
C THR A 136 -13.01 -0.64 -1.10
N PRO A 137 -13.00 -0.52 0.25
CA PRO A 137 -12.58 0.70 0.93
C PRO A 137 -11.18 1.18 0.53
N ALA A 138 -11.08 2.46 0.23
CA ALA A 138 -9.81 3.13 -0.10
C ALA A 138 -9.35 4.02 1.05
N ILE A 139 -8.05 3.96 1.34
CA ILE A 139 -7.35 4.84 2.27
C ILE A 139 -6.34 5.66 1.47
N LEU A 140 -6.28 6.97 1.69
CA LEU A 140 -5.26 7.82 1.07
C LEU A 140 -4.14 8.12 2.06
N ARG A 141 -2.91 7.67 1.77
CA ARG A 141 -1.72 8.13 2.49
C ARG A 141 -1.23 9.43 1.88
N LEU A 142 -1.14 10.47 2.70
CA LEU A 142 -0.77 11.81 2.27
C LEU A 142 0.74 11.94 2.06
N PRO A 143 1.22 12.84 1.18
CA PRO A 143 2.65 13.12 1.04
C PRO A 143 3.29 13.75 2.28
N GLU A 144 2.50 14.47 3.07
CA GLU A 144 2.91 15.08 4.33
C GLU A 144 1.66 15.38 5.19
N SER A 145 1.85 15.61 6.49
CA SER A 145 0.78 16.05 7.37
C SER A 145 0.50 17.55 7.26
N SER A 146 -0.31 17.94 6.28
CA SER A 146 -0.70 19.34 6.07
C SER A 146 -2.17 19.53 5.70
N PRO A 147 -2.80 20.67 6.06
CA PRO A 147 -4.21 20.92 5.79
C PRO A 147 -4.51 21.00 4.28
N THR A 148 -3.52 21.38 3.47
CA THR A 148 -3.66 21.47 2.01
C THR A 148 -3.84 20.10 1.38
N TRP A 149 -2.98 19.14 1.73
CA TRP A 149 -3.10 17.77 1.24
C TRP A 149 -4.33 17.07 1.80
N ALA A 150 -4.59 17.23 3.10
CA ALA A 150 -5.75 16.65 3.75
C ALA A 150 -7.06 17.08 3.08
N LYS A 151 -7.28 18.38 2.90
CA LYS A 151 -8.50 18.89 2.25
C LYS A 151 -8.69 18.31 0.84
N LYS A 152 -7.66 18.37 -0.01
CA LYS A 152 -7.74 17.84 -1.38
C LYS A 152 -8.00 16.34 -1.42
N ALA A 153 -7.36 15.57 -0.55
CA ALA A 153 -7.55 14.13 -0.47
C ALA A 153 -8.96 13.78 0.02
N LEU A 154 -9.44 14.45 1.06
CA LEU A 154 -10.78 14.23 1.62
C LEU A 154 -11.88 14.57 0.62
N ASP A 155 -11.68 15.58 -0.23
CA ASP A 155 -12.65 15.95 -1.27
C ASP A 155 -12.79 14.86 -2.36
N LEU A 156 -11.85 13.92 -2.46
CA LEU A 156 -12.00 12.73 -3.30
C LEU A 156 -12.93 11.66 -2.69
N GLY A 157 -13.25 11.73 -1.40
CA GLY A 157 -14.09 10.76 -0.69
C GLY A 157 -13.43 9.40 -0.42
N PRO A 158 -12.25 9.34 0.23
CA PRO A 158 -11.72 8.07 0.73
C PRO A 158 -12.48 7.64 2.01
N GLN A 159 -12.48 6.34 2.33
CA GLN A 159 -12.99 5.86 3.63
C GLN A 159 -11.97 6.04 4.76
N GLY A 160 -10.69 6.23 4.43
CA GLY A 160 -9.67 6.56 5.41
C GLY A 160 -8.60 7.50 4.87
N ILE A 161 -7.90 8.16 5.79
CA ILE A 161 -6.81 9.07 5.49
C ILE A 161 -5.66 8.78 6.45
N MET A 162 -4.45 8.69 5.92
CA MET A 162 -3.24 8.37 6.68
C MET A 162 -2.26 9.52 6.61
N PHE A 163 -1.90 10.03 7.79
CA PHE A 163 -0.93 11.10 7.97
C PHE A 163 0.44 10.51 8.31
N PRO A 164 1.48 10.71 7.47
CA PRO A 164 2.81 10.20 7.75
C PRO A 164 3.50 10.96 8.89
N MET A 165 4.56 10.39 9.45
CA MET A 165 5.52 11.06 10.33
C MET A 165 4.88 11.78 11.54
N ILE A 166 3.92 11.15 12.22
CA ILE A 166 3.30 11.71 13.42
C ILE A 166 4.14 11.42 14.66
N GLU A 167 4.78 12.46 15.21
CA GLU A 167 5.76 12.31 16.30
C GLU A 167 5.27 12.78 17.68
N SER A 168 4.04 13.32 17.75
CA SER A 168 3.50 13.84 19.01
C SER A 168 1.97 13.91 19.03
N PRO A 169 1.36 13.92 20.24
CA PRO A 169 -0.08 14.14 20.40
C PRO A 169 -0.56 15.48 19.81
N LYS A 170 0.32 16.50 19.80
CA LYS A 170 0.02 17.80 19.20
C LYS A 170 -0.10 17.71 17.68
N MET A 171 0.74 16.90 17.03
CA MET A 171 0.65 16.66 15.59
C MET A 171 -0.58 15.82 15.25
N ALA A 172 -0.89 14.81 16.06
CA ALA A 172 -2.10 14.02 15.92
C ALA A 172 -3.38 14.89 16.03
N ARG A 173 -3.48 15.77 17.03
CA ARG A 173 -4.60 16.73 17.15
C ARG A 173 -4.74 17.65 15.92
N LYS A 174 -3.62 18.04 15.31
CA LYS A 174 -3.64 18.82 14.06
C LYS A 174 -4.14 17.98 12.89
N ALA A 175 -3.68 16.73 12.76
CA ALA A 175 -4.15 15.82 11.72
C ALA A 175 -5.68 15.62 11.81
N VAL A 176 -6.20 15.38 13.02
CA VAL A 176 -7.65 15.30 13.27
C VAL A 176 -8.37 16.58 12.87
N SER A 177 -7.85 17.76 13.25
CA SER A 177 -8.50 19.03 12.92
C SER A 177 -8.49 19.34 11.42
N TYR A 178 -7.56 18.76 10.64
CA TYR A 178 -7.57 18.87 9.17
C TYR A 178 -8.73 18.10 8.52
N CYS A 179 -9.29 17.12 9.22
CA CYS A 179 -10.37 16.27 8.75
C CYS A 179 -11.78 16.77 9.13
N ARG A 180 -11.89 17.63 10.16
CA ARG A 180 -13.16 18.12 10.70
C ARG A 180 -13.51 19.51 10.18
N PHE A 181 -14.78 19.76 9.87
CA PHE A 181 -15.28 21.10 9.57
C PHE A 181 -15.31 21.96 10.85
N PRO A 182 -15.34 23.30 10.75
CA PRO A 182 -15.58 24.16 11.90
C PRO A 182 -16.96 23.89 12.55
N PRO A 183 -17.08 23.99 13.89
CA PRO A 183 -16.05 24.42 14.85
C PRO A 183 -15.08 23.34 15.32
N GLU A 184 -15.29 22.07 14.97
CA GLU A 184 -14.49 20.93 15.46
C GLU A 184 -13.12 20.81 14.79
N GLY A 185 -12.91 21.49 13.66
CA GLY A 185 -11.64 21.56 12.96
C GLY A 185 -11.52 22.73 12.00
N ILE A 186 -10.65 22.56 11.00
CA ILE A 186 -10.26 23.61 10.04
C ILE A 186 -10.42 23.18 8.58
N ARG A 187 -11.13 22.07 8.31
CA ARG A 187 -11.41 21.61 6.94
C ARG A 187 -12.19 22.70 6.20
N GLY A 188 -11.72 23.08 5.02
CA GLY A 188 -12.42 24.02 4.15
C GLY A 188 -13.68 23.38 3.54
N SER A 189 -14.79 24.12 3.52
CA SER A 189 -16.07 23.62 3.02
C SER A 189 -16.21 23.80 1.52
N ALA A 190 -16.26 22.68 0.79
CA ALA A 190 -16.64 22.60 -0.62
C ALA A 190 -17.56 21.39 -0.88
N HIS A 191 -18.21 20.88 0.17
CA HIS A 191 -19.02 19.66 0.15
C HIS A 191 -20.22 19.72 -0.81
N THR A 192 -20.60 20.86 -1.35
CA THR A 192 -21.68 20.94 -2.34
C THR A 192 -21.25 20.58 -3.77
N VAL A 193 -19.94 20.43 -4.03
CA VAL A 193 -19.40 20.28 -5.40
C VAL A 193 -18.30 19.21 -5.54
N VAL A 194 -17.92 18.53 -4.47
CA VAL A 194 -16.80 17.57 -4.46
C VAL A 194 -17.30 16.13 -4.47
N ARG A 195 -16.41 15.18 -4.82
CA ARG A 195 -16.77 13.76 -4.93
C ARG A 195 -17.20 13.16 -3.59
N ALA A 196 -16.62 13.61 -2.49
CA ALA A 196 -16.86 13.07 -1.15
C ALA A 196 -18.34 13.03 -0.74
N SER A 197 -19.15 13.92 -1.28
CA SER A 197 -20.58 14.09 -1.02
C SER A 197 -21.44 13.80 -2.24
N ASP A 198 -20.94 12.95 -3.14
CA ASP A 198 -21.55 12.66 -4.44
C ASP A 198 -21.91 13.92 -5.23
N TYR A 199 -21.01 14.91 -5.23
CA TYR A 199 -21.19 16.18 -5.91
C TYR A 199 -22.40 17.00 -5.39
N GLY A 200 -22.68 16.88 -4.09
CA GLY A 200 -23.79 17.54 -3.41
C GLY A 200 -25.12 16.78 -3.48
N ILE A 201 -25.12 15.53 -3.99
CA ILE A 201 -26.30 14.66 -4.00
C ILE A 201 -26.51 13.99 -2.64
N ASP A 202 -25.43 13.69 -1.91
CA ASP A 202 -25.52 13.13 -0.57
C ASP A 202 -25.87 14.24 0.45
N GLU A 203 -27.15 14.31 0.80
CA GLU A 203 -27.66 15.22 1.84
C GLU A 203 -27.21 14.85 3.26
N GLY A 204 -26.81 13.60 3.49
CA GLY A 204 -26.36 13.07 4.78
C GLY A 204 -24.89 13.37 5.10
N TYR A 205 -24.09 13.67 4.07
CA TYR A 205 -22.64 13.83 4.16
C TYR A 205 -22.15 14.64 5.37
N LEU A 206 -22.72 15.83 5.63
CA LEU A 206 -22.27 16.68 6.73
C LEU A 206 -22.58 16.12 8.12
N SER A 207 -23.57 15.24 8.23
CA SER A 207 -23.91 14.57 9.48
C SER A 207 -23.02 13.34 9.72
N ASP A 208 -22.63 12.65 8.65
CA ASP A 208 -22.06 11.30 8.76
C ASP A 208 -20.52 11.28 8.57
N TYR A 209 -19.93 12.25 7.85
CA TYR A 209 -18.50 12.25 7.50
C TYR A 209 -17.56 12.01 8.68
N ALA A 210 -17.96 12.53 9.84
CA ALA A 210 -17.26 12.49 11.10
C ALA A 210 -17.12 11.07 11.67
N GLU A 211 -18.19 10.30 11.56
CA GLU A 211 -18.31 8.95 12.10
C GLU A 211 -17.80 7.90 11.11
N GLU A 212 -17.81 8.21 9.82
CA GLU A 212 -17.42 7.27 8.77
C GLU A 212 -15.92 7.31 8.42
N LEU A 213 -15.30 8.49 8.44
CA LEU A 213 -13.91 8.65 8.04
C LEU A 213 -12.95 8.06 9.06
N LEU A 214 -12.11 7.10 8.63
CA LEU A 214 -11.00 6.56 9.41
C LEU A 214 -9.76 7.48 9.36
N ILE A 215 -9.41 8.11 10.48
CA ILE A 215 -8.24 8.98 10.60
C ILE A 215 -7.06 8.17 11.18
N MET A 216 -6.01 7.99 10.38
CA MET A 216 -4.84 7.21 10.74
C MET A 216 -3.61 8.11 10.96
N CYS A 217 -2.90 7.92 12.06
CA CYS A 217 -1.60 8.53 12.32
C CYS A 217 -0.50 7.47 12.15
N GLN A 218 0.43 7.69 11.23
CA GLN A 218 1.58 6.81 11.07
C GLN A 218 2.68 7.22 12.05
N VAL A 219 3.06 6.28 12.91
CA VAL A 219 4.11 6.42 13.92
C VAL A 219 5.29 5.58 13.47
N GLU A 220 6.36 6.26 13.06
CA GLU A 220 7.48 5.65 12.36
C GLU A 220 8.82 6.33 12.63
N THR A 221 8.88 7.12 13.70
CA THR A 221 10.13 7.68 14.22
C THR A 221 10.32 7.28 15.67
N GLU A 222 11.57 7.25 16.16
CA GLU A 222 11.86 6.95 17.55
C GLU A 222 11.09 7.87 18.51
N GLU A 223 10.94 9.15 18.15
CA GLU A 223 10.25 10.15 18.95
C GLU A 223 8.73 9.96 18.98
N GLY A 224 8.13 9.55 17.86
CA GLY A 224 6.71 9.16 17.81
C GLY A 224 6.46 7.85 18.56
N ALA A 225 7.35 6.86 18.38
CA ALA A 225 7.24 5.55 18.99
C ALA A 225 7.24 5.60 20.53
N LYS A 226 8.07 6.47 21.12
CA LYS A 226 8.08 6.76 22.58
C LYS A 226 6.75 7.32 23.09
N LYS A 227 5.99 8.02 22.23
CA LYS A 227 4.74 8.73 22.57
C LYS A 227 3.51 8.03 22.00
N ALA A 228 3.63 6.78 21.55
CA ALA A 228 2.57 6.08 20.83
C ALA A 228 1.28 5.93 21.66
N GLU A 229 1.39 5.74 22.98
CA GLU A 229 0.23 5.72 23.89
C GLU A 229 -0.50 7.07 23.92
N GLU A 230 0.24 8.17 24.10
CA GLU A 230 -0.34 9.52 24.11
C GLU A 230 -0.91 9.94 22.76
N ILE A 231 -0.31 9.49 21.65
CA ILE A 231 -0.81 9.73 20.29
C ILE A 231 -2.11 8.95 20.07
N SER A 232 -2.15 7.68 20.48
CA SER A 232 -3.33 6.81 20.41
C SER A 232 -4.49 7.35 21.24
N ALA A 233 -4.21 8.00 22.37
CA ALA A 233 -5.22 8.60 23.25
C ALA A 233 -5.79 9.95 22.77
N VAL A 234 -5.35 10.47 21.62
CA VAL A 234 -5.91 11.71 21.06
C VAL A 234 -7.30 11.46 20.50
N ASP A 235 -8.28 12.22 20.98
CA ASP A 235 -9.65 12.20 20.46
C ASP A 235 -9.68 12.43 18.93
N GLY A 236 -10.40 11.56 18.24
CA GLY A 236 -10.49 11.52 16.77
C GLY A 236 -9.34 10.80 16.05
N VAL A 237 -8.31 10.28 16.75
CA VAL A 237 -7.36 9.34 16.14
C VAL A 237 -7.96 7.95 16.20
N ASP A 238 -8.33 7.40 15.04
CA ASP A 238 -8.98 6.10 14.98
C ASP A 238 -7.97 4.95 14.91
N CYS A 239 -6.84 5.15 14.23
CA CYS A 239 -5.82 4.12 14.06
C CYS A 239 -4.41 4.71 14.15
N VAL A 240 -3.52 4.00 14.84
CA VAL A 240 -2.07 4.25 14.77
C VAL A 240 -1.43 3.19 13.88
N GLN A 241 -0.87 3.61 12.76
CA GLN A 241 -0.15 2.76 11.83
C GLN A 241 1.34 2.72 12.22
N MET A 242 1.89 1.54 12.50
CA MET A 242 3.32 1.39 12.77
C MET A 242 4.11 1.22 11.47
N GLY A 243 5.15 2.05 11.28
CA GLY A 243 6.07 2.00 10.14
C GLY A 243 7.44 1.41 10.53
N PRO A 244 7.67 0.09 10.40
CA PRO A 244 8.88 -0.56 10.93
C PRO A 244 10.16 -0.16 10.19
N LEU A 245 10.09 0.11 8.88
CA LEU A 245 11.26 0.47 8.06
C LEU A 245 11.76 1.88 8.39
N ASP A 246 10.86 2.86 8.46
CA ASP A 246 11.24 4.22 8.81
C ASP A 246 11.60 4.33 10.30
N LEU A 247 10.94 3.55 11.18
CA LEU A 247 11.34 3.50 12.59
C LEU A 247 12.78 2.99 12.72
N SER A 248 13.12 1.90 12.02
CA SER A 248 14.48 1.37 12.07
C SER A 248 15.48 2.40 11.54
N ALA A 249 15.17 3.10 10.45
CA ALA A 249 15.99 4.18 9.92
C ALA A 249 16.17 5.33 10.93
N SER A 250 15.09 5.79 11.57
CA SER A 250 15.12 6.89 12.55
C SER A 250 15.98 6.55 13.78
N MET A 251 16.06 5.27 14.15
CA MET A 251 16.87 4.77 15.26
C MET A 251 18.34 4.47 14.85
N GLY A 252 18.73 4.77 13.60
CA GLY A 252 20.06 4.52 13.08
C GLY A 252 20.30 3.09 12.54
N TYR A 253 19.24 2.31 12.34
CA TYR A 253 19.25 0.93 11.84
C TYR A 253 18.55 0.85 10.47
N LEU A 254 19.08 1.60 9.50
CA LEU A 254 18.51 1.67 8.14
C LEU A 254 18.35 0.27 7.53
N TRP A 255 17.13 -0.05 7.05
CA TRP A 255 16.75 -1.35 6.48
C TRP A 255 16.88 -2.57 7.43
N ASP A 256 17.00 -2.35 8.74
CA ASP A 256 17.04 -3.43 9.75
C ASP A 256 15.96 -3.29 10.84
N PRO A 257 14.67 -3.52 10.51
CA PRO A 257 13.60 -3.56 11.50
C PRO A 257 13.71 -4.76 12.45
N GLY A 258 14.53 -5.76 12.11
CA GLY A 258 14.80 -6.93 12.93
C GLY A 258 15.78 -6.65 14.08
N HIS A 259 16.46 -5.50 14.05
CA HIS A 259 17.41 -5.11 15.08
C HIS A 259 16.78 -5.17 16.48
N LYS A 260 17.52 -5.70 17.46
CA LYS A 260 16.99 -5.95 18.82
C LYS A 260 16.33 -4.71 19.43
N LYS A 261 16.97 -3.55 19.33
CA LYS A 261 16.43 -2.29 19.87
C LYS A 261 15.18 -1.80 19.14
N VAL A 262 15.11 -2.01 17.82
CA VAL A 262 13.94 -1.61 17.01
C VAL A 262 12.74 -2.48 17.38
N ARG A 263 12.93 -3.80 17.48
CA ARG A 263 11.86 -4.71 17.93
C ARG A 263 11.40 -4.43 19.36
N GLU A 264 12.30 -4.03 20.24
CA GLU A 264 11.95 -3.63 21.60
C GLU A 264 11.11 -2.36 21.61
N MET A 265 11.53 -1.33 20.85
CA MET A 265 10.75 -0.11 20.67
C MET A 265 9.37 -0.39 20.08
N MET A 266 9.30 -1.15 18.98
CA MET A 266 8.05 -1.59 18.35
C MET A 266 7.11 -2.24 19.36
N ARG A 267 7.57 -3.19 20.17
CA ARG A 267 6.73 -3.87 21.17
C ARG A 267 6.22 -2.94 22.26
N VAL A 268 7.02 -1.96 22.67
CA VAL A 268 6.59 -0.95 23.64
C VAL A 268 5.53 -0.05 23.01
N SER A 269 5.74 0.40 21.78
CA SER A 269 4.78 1.23 21.05
C SER A 269 3.48 0.51 20.74
N GLU A 270 3.52 -0.74 20.24
CA GLU A 270 2.35 -1.61 20.02
C GLU A 270 1.48 -1.68 21.29
N LYS A 271 2.09 -1.96 22.44
CA LYS A 271 1.38 -2.00 23.74
C LYS A 271 0.82 -0.63 24.13
N GLY A 272 1.54 0.45 23.85
CA GLY A 272 1.08 1.81 24.09
C GLY A 272 -0.17 2.13 23.26
N VAL A 273 -0.15 1.80 21.97
CA VAL A 273 -1.30 2.01 21.08
C VAL A 273 -2.53 1.27 21.59
N LEU A 274 -2.39 -0.03 21.91
CA LEU A 274 -3.49 -0.87 22.39
C LEU A 274 -4.09 -0.39 23.73
N LYS A 275 -3.34 0.36 24.53
CA LYS A 275 -3.84 1.00 25.76
C LYS A 275 -4.52 2.35 25.50
N GLY A 276 -4.06 3.10 24.50
CA GLY A 276 -4.50 4.46 24.23
C GLY A 276 -5.90 4.57 23.61
N GLY A 277 -6.42 3.48 23.03
CA GLY A 277 -7.80 3.41 22.53
C GLY A 277 -7.96 3.47 21.01
N ALA A 278 -6.91 3.86 20.26
CA ALA A 278 -6.90 3.73 18.81
C ALA A 278 -6.63 2.27 18.36
N TYR A 279 -7.12 1.93 17.16
CA TYR A 279 -6.78 0.68 16.52
C TYR A 279 -5.29 0.62 16.15
N LEU A 280 -4.72 -0.58 16.22
CA LEU A 280 -3.33 -0.84 15.85
C LEU A 280 -3.24 -1.31 14.39
N GLY A 281 -2.57 -0.53 13.55
CA GLY A 281 -2.29 -0.81 12.15
C GLY A 281 -0.81 -1.13 11.91
N GLY A 282 -0.51 -1.98 10.92
CA GLY A 282 0.87 -2.40 10.63
C GLY A 282 1.11 -2.86 9.21
N PHE A 283 2.37 -3.11 8.90
CA PHE A 283 2.82 -3.64 7.61
C PHE A 283 3.57 -4.96 7.83
N ALA A 284 3.14 -6.03 7.16
CA ALA A 284 3.76 -7.34 7.28
C ALA A 284 5.16 -7.35 6.66
N MET A 285 6.12 -7.93 7.38
CA MET A 285 7.51 -8.04 6.96
C MET A 285 7.90 -9.51 6.78
N PRO A 286 8.98 -9.83 6.03
CA PRO A 286 9.36 -11.22 5.78
C PRO A 286 9.57 -12.09 7.02
N HIS A 287 9.93 -11.49 8.16
CA HIS A 287 10.14 -12.18 9.44
C HIS A 287 9.10 -11.79 10.51
N ASP A 288 8.04 -11.11 10.09
CA ASP A 288 6.94 -10.66 10.96
C ASP A 288 5.65 -10.62 10.12
N GLY A 289 5.09 -11.82 9.91
CA GLY A 289 4.02 -12.04 8.96
C GLY A 289 2.67 -11.51 9.43
N PRO A 290 1.65 -11.50 8.56
CA PRO A 290 0.34 -10.97 8.90
C PRO A 290 -0.36 -11.73 10.05
N ILE A 291 -0.11 -13.04 10.18
CA ILE A 291 -0.65 -13.86 11.27
C ILE A 291 0.02 -13.53 12.60
N ASP A 292 1.33 -13.25 12.59
CA ASP A 292 2.06 -12.84 13.79
C ASP A 292 1.60 -11.46 14.28
N LEU A 293 1.40 -10.52 13.36
CA LEU A 293 0.82 -9.21 13.65
C LEU A 293 -0.59 -9.35 14.24
N LYS A 294 -1.47 -10.13 13.59
CA LYS A 294 -2.82 -10.39 14.12
C LYS A 294 -2.78 -10.95 15.54
N THR A 295 -1.90 -11.92 15.81
CA THR A 295 -1.74 -12.53 17.13
C THR A 295 -1.30 -11.51 18.21
N ARG A 296 -0.59 -10.45 17.82
CA ARG A 296 -0.20 -9.35 18.71
C ARG A 296 -1.25 -8.26 18.88
N GLY A 297 -2.42 -8.40 18.27
CA GLY A 297 -3.54 -7.45 18.42
C GLY A 297 -3.61 -6.37 17.34
N TYR A 298 -2.94 -6.57 16.19
CA TYR A 298 -3.15 -5.69 15.04
C TYR A 298 -4.57 -5.86 14.50
N HIS A 299 -5.26 -4.73 14.33
CA HIS A 299 -6.62 -4.65 13.79
C HIS A 299 -6.59 -4.41 12.28
N MET A 300 -5.54 -3.76 11.78
CA MET A 300 -5.32 -3.55 10.35
C MET A 300 -3.92 -4.02 9.98
N VAL A 301 -3.82 -4.88 8.97
CA VAL A 301 -2.55 -5.42 8.50
C VAL A 301 -2.43 -5.21 7.00
N SER A 302 -1.44 -4.44 6.57
CA SER A 302 -1.08 -4.33 5.16
C SER A 302 -0.07 -5.41 4.80
N GLY A 303 -0.40 -6.24 3.82
CA GLY A 303 0.38 -7.44 3.51
C GLY A 303 1.53 -7.24 2.53
N THR A 304 1.38 -6.29 1.61
CA THR A 304 2.27 -6.17 0.45
C THR A 304 2.06 -4.85 -0.28
N VAL A 305 2.92 -4.59 -1.27
CA VAL A 305 2.85 -3.48 -2.21
C VAL A 305 2.65 -4.03 -3.62
N ASP A 306 1.72 -3.46 -4.38
CA ASP A 306 1.42 -3.84 -5.77
C ASP A 306 2.65 -3.89 -6.69
N VAL A 307 3.50 -2.86 -6.68
CA VAL A 307 4.73 -2.80 -7.46
C VAL A 307 5.67 -3.94 -7.08
N GLY A 308 5.75 -4.25 -5.78
CA GLY A 308 6.55 -5.36 -5.24
C GLY A 308 6.03 -6.73 -5.70
N LEU A 309 4.71 -6.93 -5.66
CA LEU A 309 4.05 -8.14 -6.19
C LEU A 309 4.33 -8.32 -7.69
N PHE A 310 4.03 -7.29 -8.49
CA PHE A 310 4.20 -7.36 -9.94
C PHE A 310 5.66 -7.61 -10.33
N ARG A 311 6.60 -6.86 -9.73
CA ARG A 311 8.05 -7.09 -9.92
C ARG A 311 8.42 -8.54 -9.65
N SER A 312 7.93 -9.11 -8.55
CA SER A 312 8.30 -10.47 -8.15
C SER A 312 7.76 -11.51 -9.12
N ALA A 313 6.50 -11.37 -9.57
CA ALA A 313 5.90 -12.23 -10.59
C ALA A 313 6.64 -12.11 -11.95
N ALA A 314 6.92 -10.90 -12.42
CA ALA A 314 7.61 -10.68 -13.69
C ALA A 314 9.04 -11.21 -13.69
N VAL A 315 9.79 -11.00 -12.59
CA VAL A 315 11.14 -11.56 -12.45
C VAL A 315 11.12 -13.09 -12.44
N ASP A 316 10.13 -13.70 -11.79
CA ASP A 316 10.00 -15.16 -11.74
C ASP A 316 9.62 -15.75 -13.10
N ASP A 317 8.71 -15.10 -13.85
CA ASP A 317 8.33 -15.50 -15.20
C ASP A 317 9.54 -15.50 -16.16
N VAL A 318 10.30 -14.40 -16.19
CA VAL A 318 11.54 -14.32 -16.98
C VAL A 318 12.57 -15.36 -16.53
N ARG A 319 12.72 -15.57 -15.21
CA ARG A 319 13.65 -16.58 -14.68
C ARG A 319 13.28 -17.97 -15.19
N LYS A 320 12.01 -18.35 -15.13
CA LYS A 320 11.53 -19.65 -15.62
C LYS A 320 11.87 -19.85 -17.10
N PHE A 321 11.60 -18.85 -17.94
CA PHE A 321 11.96 -18.90 -19.36
C PHE A 321 13.48 -18.99 -19.59
N LYS A 322 14.29 -18.24 -18.83
CA LYS A 322 15.75 -18.28 -19.00
C LYS A 322 16.37 -19.60 -18.51
N MET A 323 15.83 -20.20 -17.45
CA MET A 323 16.31 -21.50 -16.96
C MET A 323 16.00 -22.65 -17.93
N SER A 324 14.84 -22.63 -18.61
CA SER A 324 14.52 -23.66 -19.60
C SER A 324 15.46 -23.62 -20.82
N LEU A 325 16.02 -22.46 -21.17
CA LEU A 325 17.01 -22.35 -22.26
C LEU A 325 18.37 -22.98 -21.89
N ILE A 326 18.71 -23.03 -20.60
CA ILE A 326 19.97 -23.63 -20.13
C ILE A 326 19.82 -25.15 -20.01
N GLN A 327 18.65 -25.63 -19.56
CA GLN A 327 18.39 -27.07 -19.48
C GLN A 327 18.25 -27.72 -20.87
N GLY A 328 17.68 -27.01 -21.84
CA GLY A 328 17.58 -27.50 -23.23
C GLY A 328 18.92 -27.55 -24.00
N SER A 329 20.02 -26.97 -23.48
CA SER A 329 21.32 -27.02 -24.16
C SER A 329 22.20 -28.20 -23.74
N ASP A 330 21.89 -28.85 -22.61
CA ASP A 330 22.63 -30.01 -22.13
C ASP A 330 22.05 -31.33 -22.66
N ASP A 331 20.79 -31.33 -23.11
CA ASP A 331 20.09 -32.52 -23.65
C ASP A 331 20.22 -32.66 -25.18
N GLU A 332 20.75 -31.67 -25.91
CA GLU A 332 20.96 -31.77 -27.38
C GLU A 332 22.25 -32.54 -27.77
N ALA A 333 22.86 -33.29 -26.85
CA ALA A 333 24.02 -34.14 -27.14
C ALA A 333 23.69 -35.63 -27.37
N GLU A 334 22.47 -36.12 -27.10
CA GLU A 334 22.06 -37.49 -27.46
C GLU A 334 20.60 -37.56 -27.93
N ASP A 335 20.42 -38.18 -29.11
CA ASP A 335 19.19 -38.57 -29.80
C ASP A 335 18.25 -37.43 -30.29
N GLY A 336 17.89 -37.31 -31.57
CA GLY A 336 17.71 -38.35 -32.57
C GLY A 336 16.24 -38.81 -32.63
N LYS A 337 15.41 -38.01 -33.31
CA LYS A 337 14.06 -38.28 -33.88
C LYS A 337 12.80 -38.02 -33.04
N ASP A 338 11.95 -37.26 -33.73
CA ASP A 338 10.48 -37.32 -33.87
C ASP A 338 9.56 -36.98 -32.68
N GLY A 339 8.65 -36.03 -32.97
CA GLY A 339 7.35 -35.88 -32.31
C GLY A 339 7.20 -34.62 -31.48
N ASP A 340 6.55 -33.59 -32.02
CA ASP A 340 5.19 -33.26 -31.54
C ASP A 340 4.62 -32.00 -32.18
N GLU A 341 3.42 -32.18 -32.74
CA GLU A 341 2.53 -31.18 -33.31
C GLU A 341 2.22 -30.09 -32.29
N LYS A 342 2.86 -28.94 -32.47
CA LYS A 342 2.81 -27.85 -31.49
C LYS A 342 1.72 -26.84 -31.87
N TYR A 343 0.47 -27.09 -31.46
CA TYR A 343 -0.64 -26.17 -31.13
C TYR A 343 -0.96 -24.95 -32.05
N TRP A 344 -0.20 -24.71 -33.12
CA TRP A 344 -0.29 -23.58 -34.05
C TRP A 344 -0.60 -24.08 -35.46
N SER A 345 -1.62 -24.93 -35.60
CA SER A 345 -2.20 -25.23 -36.91
C SER A 345 -3.64 -24.71 -36.94
N GLU A 346 -3.75 -23.53 -37.58
CA GLU A 346 -4.93 -22.80 -38.13
C GLU A 346 -6.28 -22.83 -37.40
#